data_AF-A0A402AP30-F1
#
_entry.id   AF-A0A402AP30-F1
#
_cell.length_a   1.000
_cell.length_b   1.000
_cell.length_c   1.000
_cell.angle_alpha   90.00
_cell.angle_beta   90.00
_cell.angle_gamma   90.00
#
_symmetry.space_group_name_H-M   'P 1'
#
loop_
_entity.id
_entity.type
_entity.pdbx_description
1 polymer ?
#
loop_
_entity_poly.entity_id
_entity_poly.type
_entity_poly.pdbx_seq_one_letter_code
_entity_poly.pdbx_strand_id
1 'polypeptide(L)'
;MPKIVRVLLPIILITLSIPLYFLYVDQNAQSIALPNITVAQDLYKSHILGGFSLSTPDIIQNAHSNGIQVEFRYGGAPNPTDAQGQKLKALNMKVIDGFVASYLEYYECHRTKTIIPPPAGQGQYCRQDSHPELANEQALLSAIEQHLKAVQNNQLVIGYWILDDWVPWDTGSAKALLSKIHDLIHRYTPTRPAICGFGQPSTALDR
;
A
#
# COMPACT_ATOMS: atom_id res chain seq x y z
N MET A 1 -20.84 -9.70 59.63
CA MET A 1 -20.46 -8.53 58.82
C MET A 1 -21.64 -7.55 58.77
N PRO A 2 -21.45 -6.27 59.12
CA PRO A 2 -22.51 -5.27 59.04
C PRO A 2 -23.06 -5.17 57.61
N LYS A 3 -24.38 -4.97 57.45
CA LYS A 3 -25.02 -4.83 56.12
C LYS A 3 -24.33 -3.76 55.24
N ILE A 4 -23.79 -2.71 55.85
CA ILE A 4 -23.03 -1.64 55.20
C ILE A 4 -21.74 -2.17 54.55
N VAL A 5 -21.05 -3.13 55.16
CA VAL A 5 -19.80 -3.71 54.64
C VAL A 5 -20.06 -4.58 53.41
N ARG A 6 -21.24 -5.21 53.31
CA ARG A 6 -21.61 -6.04 52.14
C ARG A 6 -21.89 -5.22 50.87
N VAL A 7 -22.27 -3.95 51.01
CA VAL A 7 -22.58 -3.06 49.87
C VAL A 7 -21.36 -2.24 49.46
N LEU A 8 -20.53 -1.81 50.42
CA LEU A 8 -19.35 -1.00 50.12
C LEU A 8 -18.22 -1.79 49.46
N LEU A 9 -18.04 -3.08 49.79
CA LEU A 9 -16.97 -3.91 49.24
C LEU A 9 -17.01 -4.05 47.70
N PRO A 10 -18.15 -4.38 47.05
CA PRO A 10 -18.19 -4.49 45.59
C PRO A 10 -18.01 -3.13 44.90
N ILE A 11 -18.48 -2.03 45.50
CA ILE A 11 -18.29 -0.68 44.96
C ILE A 11 -16.80 -0.32 44.95
N ILE A 12 -16.09 -0.57 46.06
CA ILE A 12 -14.65 -0.32 46.16
C ILE A 12 -13.88 -1.14 45.12
N LEU A 13 -14.22 -2.42 44.95
CA LEU A 13 -13.59 -3.30 43.96
C LEU A 13 -13.80 -2.81 42.52
N ILE A 14 -14.99 -2.33 42.16
CA ILE A 14 -15.29 -1.77 40.83
C ILE A 14 -14.55 -0.44 40.62
N THR A 15 -14.50 0.44 41.63
CA THR A 15 -13.80 1.72 41.51
C THR A 15 -12.28 1.56 41.38
N LEU A 16 -11.71 0.47 41.91
CA LEU A 16 -10.29 0.18 41.76
C LEU A 16 -9.96 -0.53 40.45
N SER A 17 -10.87 -1.36 39.90
CA SER A 17 -10.60 -2.12 38.68
C SER A 17 -10.60 -1.27 37.41
N ILE A 18 -11.41 -0.20 37.36
CA ILE A 18 -11.47 0.72 36.21
C ILE A 18 -10.13 1.44 35.95
N PRO A 19 -9.50 2.15 36.91
CA PRO A 19 -8.22 2.80 36.69
C PRO A 19 -7.08 1.79 36.44
N LEU A 20 -7.12 0.61 37.07
CA LEU A 20 -6.18 -0.48 36.78
C LEU A 20 -6.30 -1.00 35.34
N TYR A 21 -7.52 -1.09 34.82
CA TYR A 21 -7.77 -1.46 33.42
C TYR A 21 -7.25 -0.38 32.46
N PHE A 22 -7.47 0.90 32.75
CA PHE A 22 -6.92 1.98 31.92
C PHE A 22 -5.38 2.02 31.96
N LEU A 23 -4.76 1.81 33.12
CA LEU A 23 -3.30 1.69 33.22
C LEU A 23 -2.75 0.47 32.46
N TYR A 24 -3.46 -0.65 32.48
CA TYR A 24 -3.10 -1.84 31.71
C TYR A 24 -3.25 -1.62 30.21
N VAL A 25 -4.31 -0.94 29.76
CA VAL A 25 -4.50 -0.58 28.35
C VAL A 25 -3.45 0.43 27.90
N ASP A 26 -3.05 1.39 28.74
CA ASP A 26 -2.01 2.37 28.43
C ASP A 26 -0.60 1.74 28.36
N GLN A 27 -0.31 0.76 29.23
CA GLN A 27 0.94 -0.02 29.16
C GLN A 27 1.01 -0.97 27.97
N ASN A 28 -0.14 -1.51 27.51
CA ASN A 28 -0.20 -2.40 26.34
C ASN A 28 -0.52 -1.66 25.04
N ALA A 29 -0.92 -0.39 25.11
CA ALA A 29 -0.79 0.57 24.03
C ALA A 29 0.71 0.85 23.90
N GLN A 30 1.46 -0.14 23.44
CA GLN A 30 2.71 0.09 22.76
C GLN A 30 2.38 1.02 21.61
N SER A 31 2.55 2.33 21.83
CA SER A 31 2.92 3.24 20.78
C SER A 31 4.11 2.58 20.10
N ILE A 32 3.85 1.95 18.95
CA ILE A 32 4.87 1.50 18.03
C ILE A 32 5.62 2.79 17.72
N ALA A 33 6.69 3.05 18.46
CA ALA A 33 7.63 4.09 18.12
C ALA A 33 8.17 3.64 16.76
N LEU A 34 7.66 4.29 15.70
CA LEU A 34 8.17 4.10 14.35
C LEU A 34 9.68 4.19 14.46
N PRO A 35 10.43 3.13 14.09
CA PRO A 35 11.88 3.21 14.12
C PRO A 35 12.29 4.45 13.34
N ASN A 36 13.21 5.23 13.91
CA ASN A 36 13.81 6.36 13.23
C ASN A 36 14.70 5.80 12.10
N ILE A 37 14.07 5.48 10.96
CA ILE A 37 14.75 4.93 9.80
C ILE A 37 15.36 6.09 9.01
N THR A 38 16.65 6.32 9.20
CA THR A 38 17.48 7.36 8.57
C THR A 38 17.86 7.07 7.10
N VAL A 39 17.08 6.26 6.38
CA VAL A 39 17.38 5.89 4.98
C VAL A 39 16.39 6.50 3.98
N ALA A 40 15.21 6.93 4.43
CA ALA A 40 14.17 7.46 3.55
C ALA A 40 14.09 9.00 3.52
N GLN A 41 14.76 9.70 4.45
CA GLN A 41 14.54 11.14 4.63
C GLN A 41 15.03 12.03 3.49
N ASP A 42 16.02 11.62 2.69
CA ASP A 42 16.52 12.46 1.59
C ASP A 42 15.74 12.29 0.28
N LEU A 43 15.05 11.16 0.07
CA LEU A 43 14.28 10.94 -1.16
C LEU A 43 12.94 11.71 -1.16
N TYR A 44 12.41 12.07 0.02
CA TYR A 44 11.20 12.90 0.17
C TYR A 44 11.46 14.39 0.41
N LYS A 45 12.73 14.79 0.58
CA LYS A 45 13.11 16.21 0.59
C LYS A 45 13.25 16.77 -0.82
N SER A 46 13.29 15.92 -1.84
CA SER A 46 13.35 16.27 -3.25
C SER A 46 12.05 15.88 -3.98
N HIS A 47 11.70 16.68 -4.99
CA HIS A 47 10.72 16.27 -5.99
C HIS A 47 11.28 15.05 -6.74
N ILE A 48 10.52 13.95 -6.79
CA ILE A 48 10.86 12.83 -7.68
C ILE A 48 10.36 13.15 -9.09
N LEU A 49 11.22 12.97 -10.08
CA LEU A 49 10.80 12.95 -11.48
C LEU A 49 10.69 11.50 -11.94
N GLY A 50 9.46 11.01 -12.05
CA GLY A 50 9.18 9.63 -12.45
C GLY A 50 8.61 9.52 -13.85
N GLY A 51 8.79 8.34 -14.45
CA GLY A 51 8.22 7.98 -15.75
C GLY A 51 7.63 6.58 -15.72
N PHE A 52 6.81 6.28 -16.72
CA PHE A 52 6.19 4.96 -16.92
C PHE A 52 6.79 4.29 -18.16
N SER A 53 6.55 2.99 -18.31
CA SER A 53 6.85 2.24 -19.53
C SER A 53 8.33 2.24 -19.94
N LEU A 54 9.26 2.22 -18.97
CA LEU A 54 10.71 2.17 -19.23
C LEU A 54 11.18 0.74 -19.53
N SER A 55 10.54 0.09 -20.52
CA SER A 55 10.60 -1.36 -20.74
C SER A 55 11.89 -1.88 -21.37
N THR A 56 12.76 -1.02 -21.89
CA THR A 56 14.02 -1.42 -22.54
C THR A 56 15.20 -0.56 -22.08
N PRO A 57 16.44 -1.07 -22.17
CA PRO A 57 17.63 -0.29 -21.80
C PRO A 57 17.77 1.04 -22.53
N ASP A 58 17.35 1.12 -23.79
CA ASP A 58 17.42 2.34 -24.60
C ASP A 58 16.38 3.38 -24.15
N ILE A 59 15.15 2.94 -23.84
CA ILE A 59 14.12 3.82 -23.28
C ILE A 59 14.56 4.35 -21.91
N ILE A 60 15.16 3.50 -21.07
CA ILE A 60 15.71 3.93 -19.77
C ILE A 60 16.82 4.98 -19.97
N GLN A 61 17.75 4.75 -20.90
CA GLN A 61 18.82 5.70 -21.18
C GLN A 61 18.28 7.06 -21.60
N ASN A 62 17.28 7.07 -22.50
CA ASN A 62 16.65 8.30 -22.97
C ASN A 62 15.88 9.01 -21.85
N ALA A 63 15.10 8.27 -21.05
CA ALA A 63 14.39 8.82 -19.90
C ALA A 63 15.36 9.46 -18.90
N HIS A 64 16.46 8.77 -18.57
CA HIS A 64 17.52 9.30 -17.72
C HIS A 64 18.13 10.59 -18.28
N SER A 65 18.40 10.69 -19.58
CA SER A 65 18.91 11.93 -20.19
C SER A 65 17.92 13.10 -20.10
N ASN A 66 16.62 12.82 -19.92
CA ASN A 66 15.59 13.82 -19.66
C ASN A 66 15.37 14.08 -18.15
N GLY A 67 16.22 13.53 -17.28
CA GLY A 67 16.17 13.73 -15.84
C GLY A 67 15.22 12.81 -15.08
N ILE A 68 14.61 11.80 -15.74
CA ILE A 68 13.80 10.81 -15.04
C ILE A 68 14.70 10.00 -14.09
N GLN A 69 14.27 9.88 -12.84
CA GLN A 69 14.99 9.21 -11.76
C GLN A 69 14.33 7.89 -11.35
N VAL A 70 13.01 7.78 -11.54
CA VAL A 70 12.19 6.69 -10.99
C VAL A 70 11.28 6.11 -12.07
N GLU A 71 11.24 4.79 -12.20
CA GLU A 71 10.21 4.09 -12.96
C GLU A 71 9.02 3.79 -12.06
N PHE A 72 7.83 4.25 -12.44
CA PHE A 72 6.57 3.72 -11.93
C PHE A 72 6.14 2.55 -12.81
N ARG A 73 6.10 1.35 -12.23
CA ARG A 73 5.97 0.12 -13.02
C ARG A 73 4.79 -0.74 -12.58
N TYR A 74 3.80 -0.86 -13.45
CA TYR A 74 2.80 -1.93 -13.37
C TYR A 74 3.44 -3.29 -13.66
N GLY A 75 2.95 -4.35 -13.03
CA GLY A 75 3.44 -5.71 -13.31
C GLY A 75 4.80 -6.07 -12.68
N GLY A 76 5.21 -5.38 -11.61
CA GLY A 76 6.31 -5.80 -10.73
C GLY A 76 7.69 -5.30 -11.18
N ALA A 77 8.58 -5.08 -10.21
CA ALA A 77 9.91 -4.54 -10.48
C ALA A 77 10.79 -5.52 -11.30
N PRO A 78 11.67 -5.03 -12.20
CA PRO A 78 12.64 -5.87 -12.88
C PRO A 78 13.62 -6.52 -11.91
N ASN A 79 14.19 -7.65 -12.33
CA ASN A 79 15.24 -8.32 -11.56
C ASN A 79 16.54 -7.51 -11.69
N PRO A 80 17.27 -7.22 -10.59
CA PRO A 80 18.54 -6.51 -10.66
C PRO A 80 19.60 -7.14 -11.58
N THR A 81 19.47 -8.41 -11.93
CA THR A 81 20.41 -9.12 -12.81
C THR A 81 20.00 -9.12 -14.28
N ASP A 82 18.75 -8.79 -14.62
CA ASP A 82 18.29 -8.72 -16.00
C ASP A 82 18.77 -7.44 -16.69
N ALA A 83 18.67 -7.38 -18.02
CA ALA A 83 19.19 -6.25 -18.80
C ALA A 83 18.55 -4.90 -18.39
N GLN A 84 17.27 -4.92 -18.01
CA GLN A 84 16.55 -3.72 -17.59
C GLN A 84 17.03 -3.26 -16.20
N GLY A 85 17.07 -4.16 -15.23
CA GLY A 85 17.51 -3.90 -13.86
C GLY A 85 18.98 -3.50 -13.79
N GLN A 86 19.85 -4.11 -14.59
CA GLN A 86 21.25 -3.68 -14.71
C GLN A 86 21.36 -2.27 -15.27
N LYS A 87 20.54 -1.90 -16.27
CA LYS A 87 20.54 -0.55 -16.83
C LYS A 87 20.07 0.50 -15.83
N LEU A 88 18.96 0.24 -15.13
CA LEU A 88 18.46 1.09 -14.05
C LEU A 88 19.54 1.28 -12.96
N LYS A 89 20.18 0.19 -12.54
CA LYS A 89 21.26 0.22 -11.54
C LYS A 89 22.45 1.06 -12.02
N ALA A 90 22.89 0.87 -13.27
CA ALA A 90 24.02 1.61 -13.84
C ALA A 90 23.76 3.13 -13.92
N LEU A 91 22.50 3.53 -14.06
CA LEU A 91 22.07 4.93 -14.12
C LEU A 91 21.56 5.47 -12.77
N ASN A 92 21.73 4.72 -11.69
CA ASN A 92 21.21 5.05 -10.36
C ASN A 92 19.70 5.35 -10.32
N MET A 93 18.95 4.83 -11.30
CA MET A 93 17.49 4.94 -11.32
C MET A 93 16.86 3.91 -10.39
N LYS A 94 15.67 4.24 -9.88
CA LYS A 94 14.92 3.41 -8.92
C LYS A 94 13.54 3.05 -9.45
N VAL A 95 12.86 2.15 -8.74
CA VAL A 95 11.55 1.63 -9.12
C VAL A 95 10.56 1.82 -7.99
N ILE A 96 9.38 2.34 -8.33
CA ILE A 96 8.17 2.19 -7.54
C ILE A 96 7.39 1.02 -8.13
N ASP A 97 7.28 -0.03 -7.34
CA ASP A 97 6.66 -1.29 -7.73
C ASP A 97 5.12 -1.16 -7.65
N GLY A 98 4.44 -1.26 -8.79
CA GLY A 98 2.99 -1.18 -8.93
C GLY A 98 2.27 -2.52 -8.98
N PHE A 99 2.93 -3.64 -8.63
CA PHE A 99 2.30 -4.96 -8.64
C PHE A 99 1.10 -5.03 -7.67
N VAL A 100 1.20 -4.36 -6.53
CA VAL A 100 0.13 -4.29 -5.53
C VAL A 100 -1.11 -3.57 -6.10
N ALA A 101 -0.92 -2.46 -6.81
CA ALA A 101 -2.02 -1.77 -7.48
C ALA A 101 -2.68 -2.64 -8.55
N SER A 102 -1.89 -3.36 -9.37
CA SER A 102 -2.44 -4.31 -10.35
C SER A 102 -3.27 -5.41 -9.68
N TYR A 103 -2.81 -5.97 -8.56
CA TYR A 103 -3.58 -6.97 -7.81
C TYR A 103 -4.86 -6.41 -7.19
N LEU A 104 -4.82 -5.20 -6.66
CA LEU A 104 -6.00 -4.52 -6.16
C LEU A 104 -7.02 -4.29 -7.28
N GLU A 105 -6.57 -3.85 -8.45
CA GLU A 105 -7.42 -3.68 -9.64
C GLU A 105 -8.12 -4.99 -10.02
N TYR A 106 -7.38 -6.11 -10.09
CA TYR A 106 -7.97 -7.41 -10.40
C TYR A 106 -8.98 -7.89 -9.35
N TYR A 107 -8.68 -7.70 -8.07
CA TYR A 107 -9.62 -7.98 -6.99
C TYR A 107 -10.90 -7.13 -7.10
N GLU A 108 -10.77 -5.85 -7.43
CA GLU A 108 -11.90 -4.93 -7.59
C GLU A 108 -12.81 -5.35 -8.76
N CYS A 109 -12.24 -5.89 -9.83
CA CYS A 109 -13.01 -6.47 -10.92
C CYS A 109 -13.87 -7.68 -10.49
N HIS A 110 -13.47 -8.43 -9.46
CA HIS A 110 -14.30 -9.46 -8.85
C HIS A 110 -15.37 -8.86 -7.95
N ARG A 111 -14.99 -7.94 -7.06
CA ARG A 111 -15.89 -7.33 -6.08
C ARG A 111 -17.06 -6.63 -6.76
N THR A 112 -16.81 -5.89 -7.83
CA THR A 112 -17.83 -5.13 -8.58
C THR A 112 -18.94 -6.00 -9.17
N LYS A 113 -18.67 -7.28 -9.49
CA LYS A 113 -19.69 -8.23 -9.98
C LYS A 113 -20.73 -8.61 -8.92
N THR A 114 -20.40 -8.40 -7.64
CA THR A 114 -21.27 -8.74 -6.52
C THR A 114 -22.16 -7.57 -6.05
N ILE A 115 -21.91 -6.37 -6.58
CA ILE A 115 -22.65 -5.15 -6.23
C ILE A 115 -23.96 -5.11 -7.02
N ILE A 116 -25.07 -4.84 -6.33
CA ILE A 116 -26.41 -4.75 -6.91
C ILE A 116 -27.03 -3.38 -6.55
N PRO A 117 -27.43 -2.54 -7.52
CA PRO A 117 -27.27 -2.74 -8.97
C PRO A 117 -25.78 -2.64 -9.40
N PRO A 118 -25.40 -3.23 -10.56
CA PRO A 118 -24.04 -3.11 -11.06
C PRO A 118 -23.63 -1.63 -11.22
N PRO A 119 -22.40 -1.25 -10.81
CA PRO A 119 -21.95 0.12 -10.94
C PRO A 119 -21.86 0.53 -12.42
N ALA A 120 -22.25 1.76 -12.72
CA ALA A 120 -22.16 2.33 -14.06
C ALA A 120 -20.69 2.49 -14.48
N GLY A 121 -20.37 2.15 -15.73
CA GLY A 121 -19.04 2.34 -16.28
C GLY A 121 -17.99 1.38 -15.71
N GLN A 122 -18.33 0.09 -15.55
CA GLN A 122 -17.33 -0.96 -15.35
C GLN A 122 -16.14 -0.70 -16.29
N GLY A 123 -14.96 -0.45 -15.70
CA GLY A 123 -13.77 -0.09 -16.46
C GLY A 123 -13.49 -1.12 -17.56
N GLN A 124 -12.88 -0.69 -18.67
CA GLN A 124 -12.56 -1.58 -19.79
C GLN A 124 -11.73 -2.81 -19.34
N TYR A 125 -11.01 -2.68 -18.23
CA TYR A 125 -10.12 -3.69 -17.63
C TYR A 125 -10.85 -4.84 -16.93
N CYS A 126 -12.10 -4.66 -16.47
CA CYS A 126 -12.86 -5.73 -15.81
C CYS A 126 -13.61 -6.66 -16.78
N ARG A 127 -13.37 -6.54 -18.09
CA ARG A 127 -14.03 -7.35 -19.12
C ARG A 127 -13.52 -8.78 -19.18
N GLN A 128 -12.28 -9.02 -18.78
CA GLN A 128 -11.66 -10.34 -18.76
C GLN A 128 -11.27 -10.65 -17.31
N ASP A 129 -11.78 -11.77 -16.81
CA ASP A 129 -11.41 -12.30 -15.51
C ASP A 129 -10.07 -13.04 -15.62
N SER A 130 -8.99 -12.27 -15.81
CA SER A 130 -7.66 -12.82 -16.07
C SER A 130 -6.99 -13.38 -14.82
N HIS A 131 -7.52 -13.07 -13.63
CA HIS A 131 -6.95 -13.45 -12.33
C HIS A 131 -8.01 -14.00 -11.37
N PRO A 132 -8.62 -15.17 -11.65
CA PRO A 132 -9.64 -15.77 -10.80
C PRO A 132 -9.11 -16.17 -9.42
N GLU A 133 -7.80 -16.33 -9.25
CA GLU A 133 -7.15 -16.59 -7.98
C GLU A 133 -7.26 -15.42 -6.99
N LEU A 134 -7.53 -14.20 -7.47
CA LEU A 134 -7.68 -12.99 -6.64
C LEU A 134 -9.15 -12.69 -6.26
N ALA A 135 -10.02 -13.70 -6.28
CA ALA A 135 -11.47 -13.53 -6.11
C ALA A 135 -11.94 -13.05 -4.72
N ASN A 136 -11.07 -13.03 -3.71
CA ASN A 136 -11.43 -12.59 -2.35
C ASN A 136 -10.27 -11.91 -1.64
N GLU A 137 -10.59 -11.21 -0.54
CA GLU A 137 -9.64 -10.40 0.22
C GLU A 137 -8.46 -11.22 0.77
N GLN A 138 -8.72 -12.43 1.28
CA GLN A 138 -7.68 -13.29 1.84
C GLN A 138 -6.69 -13.75 0.76
N ALA A 139 -7.20 -14.09 -0.43
CA ALA A 139 -6.36 -14.48 -1.56
C ALA A 139 -5.51 -13.30 -2.06
N LEU A 140 -6.10 -12.11 -2.16
CA LEU A 140 -5.39 -10.88 -2.48
C LEU A 140 -4.25 -10.60 -1.49
N LEU A 141 -4.54 -10.59 -0.18
CA LEU A 141 -3.55 -10.31 0.85
C LEU A 141 -2.43 -11.35 0.86
N SER A 142 -2.76 -12.62 0.63
CA SER A 142 -1.75 -13.69 0.51
C SER A 142 -0.84 -13.49 -0.71
N ALA A 143 -1.41 -13.10 -1.86
CA ALA A 143 -0.64 -12.84 -3.07
C ALA A 143 0.28 -11.61 -2.90
N ILE A 144 -0.20 -10.55 -2.25
CA ILE A 144 0.61 -9.38 -1.89
C ILE A 144 1.74 -9.77 -0.93
N GLU A 145 1.46 -10.56 0.10
CA GLU A 145 2.47 -11.04 1.04
C GLU A 145 3.59 -11.83 0.33
N GLN A 146 3.22 -12.73 -0.58
CA GLN A 146 4.19 -13.50 -1.38
C GLN A 146 5.05 -12.59 -2.25
N HIS A 147 4.44 -11.60 -2.89
CA HIS A 147 5.17 -10.60 -3.68
C HIS A 147 6.17 -9.83 -2.82
N LEU A 148 5.73 -9.28 -1.69
CA LEU A 148 6.59 -8.52 -0.77
C LEU A 148 7.78 -9.37 -0.29
N LYS A 149 7.56 -10.64 0.05
CA LYS A 149 8.64 -11.58 0.40
C LYS A 149 9.62 -11.80 -0.75
N ALA A 150 9.15 -11.86 -1.99
CA ALA A 150 10.00 -12.03 -3.17
C ALA A 150 10.85 -10.79 -3.45
N VAL A 151 10.29 -9.59 -3.29
CA VAL A 151 10.97 -8.33 -3.67
C VAL A 151 11.61 -7.57 -2.51
N GLN A 152 11.50 -8.04 -1.26
CA GLN A 152 12.06 -7.35 -0.08
C GLN A 152 13.57 -7.06 -0.21
N ASN A 153 14.32 -7.93 -0.88
CA ASN A 153 15.77 -7.76 -1.07
C ASN A 153 16.15 -7.02 -2.37
N ASN A 154 15.18 -6.67 -3.22
CA ASN A 154 15.43 -5.97 -4.48
C ASN A 154 15.79 -4.48 -4.22
N GLN A 155 17.07 -4.14 -4.37
CA GLN A 155 17.61 -2.80 -4.11
C GLN A 155 17.19 -1.72 -5.15
N LEU A 156 16.53 -2.12 -6.24
CA LEU A 156 15.90 -1.18 -7.18
C LEU A 156 14.60 -0.62 -6.62
N VAL A 157 13.88 -1.40 -5.81
CA VAL A 157 12.57 -1.03 -5.26
C VAL A 157 12.74 -0.09 -4.08
N ILE A 158 12.18 1.11 -4.21
CA ILE A 158 12.20 2.16 -3.17
C ILE A 158 10.82 2.45 -2.60
N GLY A 159 9.76 1.83 -3.11
CA GLY A 159 8.39 2.02 -2.67
C GLY A 159 7.39 1.22 -3.49
N TYR A 160 6.14 1.24 -3.05
CA TYR A 160 5.04 0.49 -3.66
C TYR A 160 3.90 1.42 -4.05
N TRP A 161 3.50 1.36 -5.31
CA TRP A 161 2.25 1.98 -5.75
C TRP A 161 1.12 1.00 -5.47
N ILE A 162 0.25 1.35 -4.53
CA ILE A 162 -0.77 0.44 -3.99
C ILE A 162 -2.19 0.76 -4.47
N LEU A 163 -2.40 1.94 -5.01
CA LEU A 163 -3.69 2.41 -5.51
C LEU A 163 -3.47 3.33 -6.69
N ASP A 164 -4.07 3.02 -7.83
CA ASP A 164 -4.06 3.86 -9.03
C ASP A 164 -5.47 4.32 -9.34
N ASP A 165 -5.78 5.55 -8.92
CA ASP A 165 -7.12 6.09 -8.89
C ASP A 165 -8.11 5.25 -8.07
N TRP A 166 -9.26 5.86 -7.79
CA TRP A 166 -10.38 5.15 -7.21
C TRP A 166 -11.66 5.51 -7.94
N VAL A 167 -12.50 4.52 -8.13
CA VAL A 167 -13.74 4.70 -8.88
C VAL A 167 -14.66 5.69 -8.16
N PRO A 168 -15.17 6.74 -8.84
CA PRO A 168 -15.93 7.81 -8.18
C PRO A 168 -17.23 7.35 -7.49
N TRP A 169 -17.79 6.21 -7.91
CA TRP A 169 -19.02 5.65 -7.34
C TRP A 169 -18.79 4.96 -5.99
N ASP A 170 -17.54 4.67 -5.63
CA ASP A 170 -17.20 3.97 -4.41
C ASP A 170 -16.56 4.93 -3.41
N THR A 171 -17.29 5.26 -2.33
CA THR A 171 -16.84 6.23 -1.32
C THR A 171 -15.88 5.64 -0.28
N GLY A 172 -14.97 4.75 -0.70
CA GLY A 172 -13.83 4.31 0.11
C GLY A 172 -13.93 2.89 0.68
N SER A 173 -14.62 1.98 0.00
CA SER A 173 -14.67 0.56 0.41
C SER A 173 -13.28 -0.09 0.49
N ALA A 174 -12.31 0.37 -0.32
CA ALA A 174 -10.92 -0.07 -0.22
C ALA A 174 -10.18 0.38 1.04
N LYS A 175 -10.70 1.34 1.82
CA LYS A 175 -9.94 1.95 2.93
C LYS A 175 -9.42 0.91 3.94
N ALA A 176 -10.27 -0.03 4.35
CA ALA A 176 -9.87 -1.08 5.29
C ALA A 176 -8.82 -2.02 4.70
N LEU A 177 -8.96 -2.37 3.41
CA LEU A 177 -8.03 -3.21 2.69
C LEU A 177 -6.67 -2.52 2.47
N LEU A 178 -6.65 -1.24 2.10
CA LEU A 178 -5.45 -0.43 1.97
C LEU A 178 -4.67 -0.34 3.29
N SER A 179 -5.36 -0.27 4.43
CA SER A 179 -4.72 -0.34 5.75
C SER A 179 -4.01 -1.68 5.97
N LYS A 180 -4.66 -2.81 5.64
CA LYS A 180 -4.06 -4.15 5.74
C LYS A 180 -2.84 -4.30 4.81
N ILE A 181 -2.93 -3.75 3.60
CA ILE A 181 -1.82 -3.72 2.63
C ILE A 181 -0.65 -2.90 3.18
N HIS A 182 -0.93 -1.73 3.77
CA HIS A 182 0.08 -0.91 4.42
C HIS A 182 0.79 -1.65 5.55
N ASP A 183 0.05 -2.37 6.41
CA ASP A 183 0.62 -3.18 7.48
C ASP A 183 1.53 -4.29 6.95
N LEU A 184 1.16 -4.94 5.84
CA LEU A 184 2.01 -5.93 5.17
C LEU A 184 3.31 -5.30 4.64
N ILE A 185 3.22 -4.15 3.95
CA ILE A 185 4.40 -3.42 3.47
C ILE A 185 5.31 -3.04 4.62
N HIS A 186 4.77 -2.53 5.73
CA HIS A 186 5.55 -2.17 6.90
C HIS A 186 6.22 -3.39 7.55
N ARG A 187 5.54 -4.54 7.59
CA ARG A 187 6.07 -5.78 8.15
C ARG A 187 7.26 -6.34 7.35
N TYR A 188 7.18 -6.35 6.02
CA TYR A 188 8.21 -6.98 5.17
C TYR A 188 9.28 -6.00 4.69
N THR A 189 8.92 -4.72 4.55
CA THR A 189 9.78 -3.69 3.99
C THR A 189 9.57 -2.35 4.71
N PRO A 190 9.92 -2.25 6.01
CA PRO A 190 9.56 -1.12 6.87
C PRO A 190 10.11 0.23 6.40
N THR A 191 11.14 0.22 5.55
CA THR A 191 11.78 1.42 5.01
C THR A 191 11.14 1.93 3.70
N ARG A 192 10.19 1.18 3.12
CA ARG A 192 9.58 1.48 1.82
C ARG A 192 8.15 2.00 2.01
N PRO A 193 7.79 3.14 1.38
CA PRO A 193 6.45 3.70 1.47
C PRO A 193 5.44 2.85 0.72
N ALA A 194 4.18 3.01 1.12
CA ALA A 194 3.04 2.77 0.26
C ALA A 194 2.58 4.10 -0.34
N ILE A 195 2.30 4.12 -1.64
CA ILE A 195 1.95 5.32 -2.42
C ILE A 195 0.59 5.09 -3.07
N CYS A 196 -0.31 6.06 -2.94
CA CYS A 196 -1.58 6.11 -3.65
C CYS A 196 -1.53 7.24 -4.69
N GLY A 197 -1.89 6.94 -5.93
CA GLY A 197 -2.09 7.90 -7.00
C GLY A 197 -3.56 8.35 -7.07
N PHE A 198 -3.77 9.65 -7.22
CA PHE A 198 -5.09 10.22 -7.48
C PHE A 198 -4.97 11.25 -8.61
N GLY A 199 -5.62 10.97 -9.73
CA GLY A 199 -5.83 11.90 -10.82
C GLY A 199 -6.81 12.99 -10.40
N GLN A 200 -6.48 14.24 -10.71
CA GLN A 200 -7.51 15.28 -10.73
C GLN A 200 -8.42 15.04 -11.94
N PRO A 201 -9.75 15.17 -11.80
CA PRO A 201 -10.62 15.26 -12.96
C PRO A 201 -10.14 16.44 -13.82
N SER A 202 -9.95 16.19 -15.12
CA SER A 202 -9.39 17.13 -16.11
C SER A 202 -10.21 18.41 -16.33
N THR A 203 -11.28 18.63 -15.56
CA THR A 203 -12.16 19.81 -15.66
C THR A 203 -11.60 21.07 -15.00
N ALA A 204 -10.40 21.00 -14.40
CA ALA A 204 -9.78 22.12 -13.69
C ALA A 204 -8.87 23.01 -14.56
N LEU A 205 -8.62 22.67 -15.83
CA LEU A 205 -7.76 23.45 -16.73
C LEU A 205 -8.52 24.35 -17.73
N ASP A 206 -9.85 24.38 -17.66
CA ASP A 206 -10.71 25.25 -18.49
C ASP A 206 -11.33 26.43 -17.69
N ARG A 207 -10.70 26.90 -16.60
CA ARG A 207 -11.12 28.13 -15.89
C ARG A 207 -9.99 29.11 -15.66
#